data_AF-A0A835D4F2-F1
#
_entry.id   AF-A0A835D4F2-F1
#
_cell.length_a   1.000
_cell.length_b   1.000
_cell.length_c   1.000
_cell.angle_alpha   90.00
_cell.angle_beta   90.00
_cell.angle_gamma   90.00
#
_symmetry.space_group_name_H-M   'P 1'
#
loop_
_entity.id
_entity.type
_entity.pdbx_description
1 polymer ?
#
loop_
_entity_poly.entity_id
_entity_poly.type
_entity_poly.pdbx_seq_one_letter_code
_entity_poly.pdbx_strand_id
1 'polypeptide(L)'
;MASIKILYNCRSREFLWQEGHTAFATKTEADAEVLEILELYRRIYEEYLAIPVVKGKKSELEKFAGGLYTTSVEAFIPNTGRGIQGATSHCLGQNFAKMFEINFENEKGERAMVWQNSWAYSTRTMGVMVMVHGDDKGLVLPPKVASIQIIVIPVPYKDADMQAIFDACSATVNTLNEAGFRIEADFRDNYSPGWKYSHWEMKGVPLRIEIGPKDLVNSQVRAVRRDNSAKVDIPMVNLAEQIKEMLANIQQSLFDAAKQKRDACIKIIKTWDEFMEALSQKKMILAPWCDEEEVEKDVKARTKGEIGAAKTLCSPFDQPELPEGTLCFASGKAAKKWTYWGRSY
;
A
#
# COMPACT_ATOMS: atom_id res chain seq x y z
N MET A 1 4.69 -27.28 14.35
CA MET A 1 5.42 -26.04 14.03
C MET A 1 4.48 -24.87 14.24
N ALA A 2 4.58 -24.15 15.37
CA ALA A 2 3.86 -22.91 15.55
C ALA A 2 4.46 -21.89 14.55
N SER A 3 3.71 -21.55 13.50
CA SER A 3 4.06 -20.41 12.66
C SER A 3 4.05 -19.16 13.53
N ILE A 4 5.22 -18.73 13.97
CA ILE A 4 5.43 -17.37 14.43
C ILE A 4 5.12 -16.50 13.21
N LYS A 5 3.87 -16.04 13.10
CA LYS A 5 3.47 -14.99 12.17
C LYS A 5 4.17 -13.74 12.66
N ILE A 6 5.36 -13.51 12.13
CA ILE A 6 6.06 -12.25 12.28
C ILE A 6 5.21 -11.19 11.56
N LEU A 7 4.24 -10.62 12.29
CA LEU A 7 3.47 -9.44 11.91
C LEU A 7 4.32 -8.17 12.10
N TYR A 8 5.62 -8.25 11.82
CA TYR A 8 6.52 -7.10 11.98
C TYR A 8 5.97 -5.93 11.17
N ASN A 9 5.91 -4.77 11.79
CA ASN A 9 5.27 -3.55 11.32
C ASN A 9 3.73 -3.58 11.20
N CYS A 10 3.05 -4.72 10.98
CA CYS A 10 1.59 -4.76 10.83
C CYS A 10 0.83 -4.50 12.15
N ARG A 11 1.32 -5.05 13.26
CA ARG A 11 0.78 -4.84 14.61
C ARG A 11 1.86 -5.07 15.66
N SER A 12 2.37 -3.99 16.22
CA SER A 12 3.36 -3.98 17.30
C SER A 12 2.86 -3.18 18.49
N ARG A 13 3.47 -3.37 19.67
CA ARG A 13 3.15 -2.58 20.88
C ARG A 13 3.69 -1.17 20.79
N GLU A 14 4.85 -1.02 20.16
CA GLU A 14 5.48 0.25 19.82
C GLU A 14 5.50 0.37 18.30
N PHE A 15 5.08 1.51 17.76
CA PHE A 15 5.11 1.79 16.33
C PHE A 15 5.30 3.28 16.11
N LEU A 16 5.93 3.63 14.99
CA LEU A 16 6.00 5.02 14.56
C LEU A 16 4.73 5.37 13.81
N TRP A 17 4.17 6.53 14.12
CA TRP A 17 3.01 7.07 13.42
C TRP A 17 3.11 8.58 13.25
N GLN A 18 2.22 9.09 12.42
CA GLN A 18 1.84 10.48 12.40
C GLN A 18 0.38 10.55 12.86
N GLU A 19 0.08 11.53 13.70
CA GLU A 19 -1.30 11.90 14.06
C GLU A 19 -1.50 13.41 13.85
N GLY A 20 -2.63 13.77 13.28
CA GLY A 20 -3.00 15.15 12.99
C GLY A 20 -4.32 15.46 13.65
N HIS A 21 -4.45 16.67 14.19
CA HIS A 21 -5.65 17.16 14.87
C HIS A 21 -5.89 18.60 14.47
N THR A 22 -7.11 18.90 14.05
CA THR A 22 -7.51 20.22 13.53
C THR A 22 -8.87 20.62 14.09
N ALA A 23 -9.14 21.93 14.05
CA ALA A 23 -10.37 22.53 14.54
C ALA A 23 -10.83 23.62 13.56
N PHE A 24 -12.10 23.56 13.18
CA PHE A 24 -12.72 24.42 12.17
C PHE A 24 -13.96 25.12 12.73
N ALA A 25 -14.31 26.25 12.13
CA ALA A 25 -15.54 26.97 12.46
C ALA A 25 -16.78 26.23 11.97
N THR A 26 -16.70 25.56 10.80
CA THR A 26 -17.84 24.90 10.16
C THR A 26 -17.61 23.42 9.88
N LYS A 27 -18.72 22.67 9.80
CA LYS A 27 -18.70 21.26 9.38
C LYS A 27 -18.17 21.08 7.96
N THR A 28 -18.49 22.02 7.07
CA THR A 28 -18.09 21.94 5.65
C THR A 28 -16.58 21.97 5.49
N GLU A 29 -15.89 22.84 6.22
CA GLU A 29 -14.42 22.91 6.22
C GLU A 29 -13.81 21.64 6.82
N ALA A 30 -14.36 21.15 7.94
CA ALA A 30 -13.92 19.91 8.55
C ALA A 30 -14.09 18.71 7.60
N ASP A 31 -15.24 18.59 6.93
CA ASP A 31 -15.50 17.52 5.96
C ASP A 31 -14.55 17.58 4.76
N ALA A 32 -14.21 18.79 4.30
CA ALA A 32 -13.28 18.98 3.18
C ALA A 32 -11.88 18.44 3.52
N GLU A 33 -11.35 18.80 4.69
CA GLU A 33 -10.03 18.32 5.12
C GLU A 33 -10.01 16.80 5.31
N VAL A 34 -11.09 16.21 5.85
CA VAL A 34 -11.16 14.74 6.03
C VAL A 34 -10.88 14.02 4.71
N LEU A 35 -11.47 14.50 3.62
CA LEU A 35 -11.31 13.93 2.29
C LEU A 35 -9.97 14.29 1.64
N GLU A 36 -9.44 15.49 1.90
CA GLU A 36 -8.11 15.89 1.45
C GLU A 36 -7.02 15.00 2.04
N ILE A 37 -7.04 14.81 3.36
CA ILE A 37 -6.08 13.92 4.05
C ILE A 37 -6.24 12.47 3.58
N LEU A 38 -7.47 12.01 3.38
CA LEU A 38 -7.71 10.67 2.85
C LEU A 38 -7.13 10.50 1.44
N GLU A 39 -7.20 11.53 0.61
CA GLU A 39 -6.57 11.55 -0.71
C GLU A 39 -5.04 11.51 -0.59
N LEU A 40 -4.43 12.29 0.31
CA LEU A 40 -2.98 12.20 0.58
C LEU A 40 -2.56 10.78 0.98
N TYR A 41 -3.35 10.10 1.80
CA TYR A 41 -3.09 8.70 2.13
C TYR A 41 -3.21 7.76 0.94
N ARG A 42 -4.23 7.92 0.08
CA ARG A 42 -4.30 7.18 -1.19
C ARG A 42 -3.03 7.40 -2.02
N ARG A 43 -2.58 8.66 -2.16
CA ARG A 43 -1.38 9.02 -2.92
C ARG A 43 -0.12 8.36 -2.36
N ILE A 44 0.06 8.33 -1.05
CA ILE A 44 1.21 7.64 -0.43
C ILE A 44 1.19 6.14 -0.80
N TYR A 45 0.03 5.48 -0.66
CA TYR A 45 -0.09 4.06 -0.99
C TYR A 45 0.13 3.78 -2.48
N GLU A 46 -0.56 4.50 -3.37
CA GLU A 46 -0.55 4.20 -4.80
C GLU A 46 0.68 4.77 -5.50
N GLU A 47 1.02 6.04 -5.25
CA GLU A 47 2.08 6.73 -5.99
C GLU A 47 3.47 6.38 -5.48
N TYR A 48 3.65 6.12 -4.18
CA TYR A 48 4.96 5.82 -3.58
C TYR A 48 5.14 4.34 -3.29
N LEU A 49 4.16 3.70 -2.65
CA LEU A 49 4.27 2.29 -2.29
C LEU A 49 3.81 1.33 -3.40
N ALA A 50 3.21 1.84 -4.49
CA ALA A 50 2.65 1.02 -5.57
C ALA A 50 1.59 0.01 -5.08
N ILE A 51 0.78 0.38 -4.08
CA ILE A 51 -0.23 -0.50 -3.48
C ILE A 51 -1.62 0.06 -3.78
N PRO A 52 -2.50 -0.67 -4.49
CA PRO A 52 -3.87 -0.24 -4.73
C PRO A 52 -4.67 -0.23 -3.42
N VAL A 53 -5.44 0.83 -3.20
CA VAL A 53 -6.31 0.94 -2.01
C VAL A 53 -7.73 1.36 -2.39
N VAL A 54 -8.68 1.09 -1.48
CA VAL A 54 -10.06 1.51 -1.62
C VAL A 54 -10.37 2.59 -0.59
N LYS A 55 -10.71 3.79 -1.05
CA LYS A 55 -11.26 4.86 -0.20
C LYS A 55 -12.70 4.54 0.15
N GLY A 56 -13.06 4.67 1.43
CA GLY A 56 -14.45 4.50 1.85
C GLY A 56 -14.73 4.97 3.26
N LYS A 57 -16.01 4.85 3.64
CA LYS A 57 -16.52 5.16 4.98
C LYS A 57 -16.65 3.89 5.80
N LYS A 58 -16.24 3.91 7.08
CA LYS A 58 -16.51 2.83 8.02
C LYS A 58 -18.00 2.73 8.34
N SER A 59 -18.45 1.53 8.71
CA SER A 59 -19.77 1.35 9.32
C SER A 59 -19.84 2.03 10.69
N GLU A 60 -21.04 2.16 11.23
CA GLU A 60 -21.22 2.67 12.60
C GLU A 60 -20.52 1.80 13.66
N LEU A 61 -20.42 0.48 13.45
CA LEU A 61 -19.74 -0.42 14.39
C LEU A 61 -18.20 -0.36 14.30
N GLU A 62 -17.65 -0.07 13.11
CA GLU A 62 -16.20 -0.06 12.87
C GLU A 62 -15.60 1.36 12.78
N LYS A 63 -16.42 2.42 12.94
CA LYS A 63 -15.92 3.79 13.05
C LYS A 63 -15.26 4.03 14.40
N PHE A 64 -14.49 5.12 14.49
CA PHE A 64 -14.01 5.59 15.79
C PHE A 64 -15.20 6.06 16.65
N ALA A 65 -15.38 5.46 17.83
CA ALA A 65 -16.52 5.70 18.71
C ALA A 65 -16.67 7.17 19.13
N GLY A 66 -15.56 7.92 19.24
CA GLY A 66 -15.59 9.35 19.56
C GLY A 66 -15.93 10.25 18.37
N GLY A 67 -15.95 9.71 17.15
CA GLY A 67 -16.14 10.50 15.93
C GLY A 67 -17.58 10.47 15.39
N LEU A 68 -17.94 11.54 14.67
CA LEU A 68 -19.18 11.61 13.91
C LEU A 68 -19.17 10.55 12.80
N TYR A 69 -18.09 10.51 12.00
CA TYR A 69 -17.84 9.45 11.04
C TYR A 69 -16.34 9.21 10.83
N THR A 70 -16.02 8.05 10.25
CA THR A 70 -14.63 7.66 9.92
C THR A 70 -14.53 7.29 8.46
N THR A 71 -13.48 7.78 7.81
CA THR A 71 -13.07 7.39 6.47
C THR A 71 -11.74 6.63 6.55
N SER A 72 -11.51 5.74 5.60
CA SER A 72 -10.31 4.92 5.56
C SER A 72 -9.87 4.58 4.15
N VAL A 73 -8.58 4.28 4.01
CA VAL A 73 -8.04 3.55 2.86
C VAL A 73 -7.86 2.10 3.26
N GLU A 74 -8.51 1.20 2.53
CA GLU A 74 -8.43 -0.24 2.76
C GLU A 74 -7.51 -0.89 1.71
N ALA A 75 -6.48 -1.60 2.18
CA ALA A 75 -5.66 -2.46 1.34
C ALA A 75 -6.11 -3.93 1.51
N PHE A 76 -5.69 -4.78 0.59
CA PHE A 76 -6.01 -6.21 0.62
C PHE A 76 -4.75 -7.05 0.38
N ILE A 77 -4.59 -8.12 1.14
CA ILE A 77 -3.46 -9.06 1.02
C ILE A 77 -3.97 -10.36 0.36
N PRO A 78 -3.72 -10.58 -0.94
CA PRO A 78 -4.24 -11.75 -1.67
C PRO A 78 -3.83 -13.09 -1.06
N ASN A 79 -2.57 -13.22 -0.64
CA ASN A 79 -2.03 -14.49 -0.13
C ASN A 79 -2.74 -14.97 1.15
N THR A 80 -3.21 -14.04 1.98
CA THR A 80 -3.91 -14.36 3.24
C THR A 80 -5.42 -14.19 3.16
N GLY A 81 -5.93 -13.53 2.12
CA GLY A 81 -7.36 -13.25 1.95
C GLY A 81 -7.90 -12.25 2.94
N ARG A 82 -7.08 -11.29 3.37
CA ARG A 82 -7.43 -10.36 4.45
C ARG A 82 -7.35 -8.92 4.01
N GLY A 83 -8.39 -8.16 4.35
CA GLY A 83 -8.37 -6.72 4.33
C GLY A 83 -7.49 -6.16 5.45
N ILE A 84 -6.91 -5.00 5.22
CA ILE A 84 -6.14 -4.28 6.23
C ILE A 84 -6.39 -2.77 6.08
N GLN A 85 -6.79 -2.14 7.17
CA GLN A 85 -6.94 -0.69 7.21
C GLN A 85 -5.55 -0.07 7.12
N GLY A 86 -5.35 0.72 6.07
CA GLY A 86 -4.06 1.31 5.73
C GLY A 86 -3.82 2.66 6.40
N ALA A 87 -4.84 3.50 6.49
CA ALA A 87 -4.83 4.79 7.18
C ALA A 87 -6.27 5.21 7.50
N THR A 88 -6.43 6.25 8.31
CA THR A 88 -7.75 6.72 8.79
C THR A 88 -7.83 8.23 8.85
N SER A 89 -8.99 8.77 8.51
CA SER A 89 -9.31 10.19 8.63
C SER A 89 -10.74 10.34 9.16
N HIS A 90 -10.85 10.98 10.33
CA HIS A 90 -12.06 11.05 11.13
C HIS A 90 -12.61 12.47 11.13
N CYS A 91 -13.92 12.61 10.88
CA CYS A 91 -14.64 13.78 11.34
C CYS A 91 -15.10 13.50 12.76
N LEU A 92 -14.54 14.23 13.73
CA LEU A 92 -14.88 14.07 15.13
C LEU A 92 -16.20 14.77 15.50
N GLY A 93 -16.69 15.64 14.62
CA GLY A 93 -17.83 16.50 14.89
C GLY A 93 -17.51 17.46 16.03
N GLN A 94 -18.46 17.64 16.94
CA GLN A 94 -18.32 18.50 18.12
C GLN A 94 -18.24 17.70 19.43
N ASN A 95 -18.06 16.36 19.36
CA ASN A 95 -18.07 15.49 20.54
C ASN A 95 -16.96 15.86 21.53
N PHE A 96 -15.74 16.03 21.04
CA PHE A 96 -14.60 16.43 21.86
C PHE A 96 -14.65 17.91 22.23
N ALA A 97 -15.13 18.78 21.34
CA ALA A 97 -15.34 20.18 21.63
C ALA A 97 -16.29 20.38 22.82
N LYS A 98 -17.36 19.57 22.91
CA LYS A 98 -18.28 19.56 24.05
C LYS A 98 -17.60 19.02 25.32
N MET A 99 -16.81 17.95 25.21
CA MET A 99 -16.14 17.32 26.35
C MET A 99 -15.05 18.20 26.99
N PHE A 100 -14.30 18.92 26.16
CA PHE A 100 -13.19 19.78 26.57
C PHE A 100 -13.53 21.28 26.56
N GLU A 101 -14.81 21.61 26.33
CA GLU A 101 -15.32 22.99 26.26
C GLU A 101 -14.58 23.89 25.26
N ILE A 102 -14.21 23.34 24.10
CA ILE A 102 -13.49 24.07 23.04
C ILE A 102 -14.49 24.91 22.24
N ASN A 103 -14.50 26.21 22.53
CA ASN A 103 -15.42 27.17 21.93
C ASN A 103 -14.66 28.34 21.29
N PHE A 104 -15.33 29.03 20.37
CA PHE A 104 -14.86 30.27 19.76
C PHE A 104 -16.03 31.26 19.64
N GLU A 105 -15.71 32.54 19.46
CA GLU A 105 -16.69 33.57 19.12
C GLU A 105 -16.77 33.66 17.59
N ASN A 106 -17.98 33.46 17.03
CA ASN A 106 -18.17 33.51 15.59
C ASN A 106 -18.26 34.97 15.08
N GLU A 107 -18.37 35.15 13.76
CA GLU A 107 -18.47 36.49 13.13
C GLU A 107 -19.68 37.32 13.61
N LYS A 108 -20.67 36.70 14.25
CA LYS A 108 -21.85 37.36 14.84
C LYS A 108 -21.68 37.69 16.32
N GLY A 109 -20.52 37.40 16.91
CA GLY A 109 -20.28 37.57 18.36
C GLY A 109 -20.89 36.45 19.22
N GLU A 110 -21.38 35.37 18.62
CA GLU A 110 -22.00 34.26 19.34
C GLU A 110 -20.97 33.18 19.69
N ARG A 111 -21.09 32.59 20.88
CA ARG A 111 -20.26 31.46 21.29
C ARG A 111 -20.67 30.19 20.53
N ALA A 112 -19.75 29.63 19.76
CA ALA A 112 -19.92 28.40 18.99
C ALA A 112 -18.86 27.36 19.35
N MET A 113 -19.16 26.07 19.12
CA MET A 113 -18.22 24.96 19.30
C MET A 113 -17.50 24.64 18.00
N VAL A 114 -16.21 24.32 18.09
CA VAL A 114 -15.40 23.93 16.93
C VAL A 114 -15.79 22.55 16.37
N TRP A 115 -15.64 22.39 15.07
CA TRP A 115 -15.69 21.10 14.38
C TRP A 115 -14.28 20.53 14.28
N GLN A 116 -14.06 19.30 14.74
CA GLN A 116 -12.72 18.74 14.82
C GLN A 116 -12.53 17.56 13.89
N ASN A 117 -11.29 17.36 13.45
CA ASN A 117 -10.85 16.15 12.78
C ASN A 117 -9.66 15.54 13.52
N SER A 118 -9.47 14.24 13.31
CA SER A 118 -8.19 13.60 13.54
C SER A 118 -7.89 12.58 12.46
N TRP A 119 -6.60 12.34 12.20
CA TRP A 119 -6.17 11.45 11.14
C TRP A 119 -4.81 10.85 11.47
N ALA A 120 -4.59 9.62 11.04
CA ALA A 120 -3.37 8.90 11.36
C ALA A 120 -2.93 7.90 10.29
N TYR A 121 -1.60 7.74 10.23
CA TYR A 121 -0.87 6.80 9.37
C TYR A 121 0.34 6.26 10.13
N SER A 122 0.69 4.98 9.94
CA SER A 122 1.77 4.34 10.72
C SER A 122 2.68 3.45 9.89
N THR A 123 3.73 2.91 10.52
CA THR A 123 4.66 1.96 9.90
C THR A 123 4.01 0.64 9.45
N ARG A 124 2.74 0.38 9.80
CA ARG A 124 1.93 -0.72 9.21
C ARG A 124 2.06 -0.80 7.70
N THR A 125 2.12 0.35 7.07
CA THR A 125 2.20 0.54 5.63
C THR A 125 3.42 -0.15 5.01
N MET A 126 4.56 -0.16 5.71
CA MET A 126 5.75 -0.92 5.31
C MET A 126 5.48 -2.43 5.31
N GLY A 127 4.76 -2.93 6.32
CA GLY A 127 4.34 -4.33 6.38
C GLY A 127 3.41 -4.70 5.23
N VAL A 128 2.46 -3.83 4.89
CA VAL A 128 1.57 -4.02 3.73
C VAL A 128 2.38 -4.08 2.43
N MET A 129 3.32 -3.15 2.22
CA MET A 129 4.19 -3.14 1.04
C MET A 129 4.96 -4.45 0.86
N VAL A 130 5.56 -4.95 1.94
CA VAL A 130 6.30 -6.22 1.92
C VAL A 130 5.38 -7.39 1.56
N MET A 131 4.17 -7.44 2.12
CA MET A 131 3.21 -8.51 1.84
C MET A 131 2.60 -8.45 0.44
N VAL A 132 2.52 -7.26 -0.17
CA VAL A 132 1.93 -7.07 -1.51
C VAL A 132 2.95 -7.39 -2.61
N HIS A 133 4.20 -6.94 -2.46
CA HIS A 133 5.21 -7.02 -3.52
C HIS A 133 6.20 -8.18 -3.36
N GLY A 134 6.44 -8.66 -2.13
CA GLY A 134 7.43 -9.70 -1.87
C GLY A 134 7.17 -10.99 -2.65
N ASP A 135 8.24 -11.69 -2.99
CA ASP A 135 8.23 -12.97 -3.70
C ASP A 135 9.16 -13.99 -3.02
N ASP A 136 9.31 -15.18 -3.63
CA ASP A 136 10.13 -16.26 -3.07
C ASP A 136 11.63 -15.93 -3.01
N LYS A 137 12.10 -14.89 -3.72
CA LYS A 137 13.48 -14.42 -3.68
C LYS A 137 13.71 -13.39 -2.57
N GLY A 138 12.65 -12.80 -2.00
CA GLY A 138 12.71 -11.86 -0.89
C GLY A 138 11.91 -10.58 -1.15
N LEU A 139 12.46 -9.45 -0.71
CA LEU A 139 11.82 -8.15 -0.86
C LEU A 139 11.76 -7.73 -2.34
N VAL A 140 10.72 -6.97 -2.69
CA VAL A 140 10.60 -6.24 -3.94
C VAL A 140 10.17 -4.83 -3.57
N LEU A 141 11.07 -3.85 -3.69
CA LEU A 141 10.80 -2.49 -3.23
C LEU A 141 10.42 -1.59 -4.41
N PRO A 142 9.38 -0.76 -4.29
CA PRO A 142 9.11 0.28 -5.28
C PRO A 142 10.27 1.30 -5.36
N PRO A 143 10.71 1.71 -6.56
CA PRO A 143 11.84 2.63 -6.74
C PRO A 143 11.73 3.95 -5.98
N LYS A 144 10.53 4.47 -5.71
CA LYS A 144 10.37 5.73 -4.96
C LYS A 144 10.72 5.62 -3.48
N VAL A 145 10.68 4.42 -2.90
CA VAL A 145 10.91 4.20 -1.46
C VAL A 145 12.10 3.30 -1.15
N ALA A 146 12.68 2.64 -2.16
CA ALA A 146 13.90 1.84 -1.99
C ALA A 146 15.06 2.72 -1.53
N SER A 147 15.76 2.35 -0.45
CA SER A 147 16.94 3.09 0.02
C SER A 147 18.04 3.14 -1.04
N ILE A 148 18.29 2.00 -1.70
CA ILE A 148 19.14 1.85 -2.87
C ILE A 148 18.23 1.49 -4.04
N GLN A 149 18.21 2.32 -5.08
CA GLN A 149 17.45 2.08 -6.30
C GLN A 149 18.21 1.19 -7.27
N ILE A 150 19.54 1.37 -7.32
CA ILE A 150 20.42 0.75 -8.30
C ILE A 150 21.65 0.19 -7.60
N ILE A 151 21.99 -1.07 -7.89
CA ILE A 151 23.26 -1.68 -7.45
C ILE A 151 24.11 -2.05 -8.65
N VAL A 152 25.33 -1.54 -8.71
CA VAL A 152 26.31 -1.86 -9.75
C VAL A 152 27.19 -3.01 -9.30
N ILE A 153 27.30 -4.05 -10.12
CA ILE A 153 28.07 -5.25 -9.80
C ILE A 153 29.07 -5.54 -10.94
N PRO A 154 30.39 -5.50 -10.64
CA PRO A 154 31.41 -5.89 -11.60
C PRO A 154 31.34 -7.38 -11.85
N VAL A 155 31.45 -7.78 -13.13
CA VAL A 155 31.43 -9.18 -13.56
C VAL A 155 32.84 -9.57 -14.01
N PRO A 156 33.68 -10.10 -13.11
CA PRO A 156 35.02 -10.57 -13.46
C PRO A 156 34.93 -11.69 -14.49
N TYR A 157 35.86 -11.68 -15.44
CA TYR A 157 36.07 -12.76 -16.38
C TYR A 157 37.56 -13.08 -16.47
N LYS A 158 37.87 -14.33 -16.84
CA LYS A 158 39.26 -14.77 -16.96
C LYS A 158 40.00 -13.90 -18.00
N ASP A 159 41.20 -13.44 -17.64
CA ASP A 159 42.08 -12.61 -18.47
C ASP A 159 41.56 -11.19 -18.78
N ALA A 160 40.53 -10.72 -18.06
CA ALA A 160 40.00 -9.36 -18.19
C ALA A 160 40.76 -8.33 -17.34
N ASP A 161 40.85 -7.10 -17.84
CA ASP A 161 41.31 -5.94 -17.07
C ASP A 161 40.28 -5.58 -15.99
N MET A 162 40.52 -6.11 -14.79
CA MET A 162 39.67 -5.86 -13.62
C MET A 162 39.66 -4.39 -13.21
N GLN A 163 40.76 -3.66 -13.42
CA GLN A 163 40.82 -2.24 -13.09
C GLN A 163 39.91 -1.45 -14.01
N ALA A 164 39.94 -1.72 -15.31
CA ALA A 164 39.03 -1.10 -16.27
C ALA A 164 37.55 -1.35 -15.95
N ILE A 165 37.19 -2.55 -15.47
CA ILE A 165 35.82 -2.85 -15.04
C ILE A 165 35.44 -2.05 -13.80
N PHE A 166 36.33 -1.95 -12.81
CA PHE A 166 36.06 -1.17 -11.59
C PHE A 166 35.97 0.33 -11.87
N ASP A 167 36.80 0.85 -12.76
CA ASP A 167 36.78 2.24 -13.19
C ASP A 167 35.46 2.55 -13.91
N ALA A 168 35.01 1.67 -14.81
CA ALA A 168 33.71 1.82 -15.48
C ALA A 168 32.52 1.73 -14.52
N CYS A 169 32.56 0.82 -13.53
CA CYS A 169 31.56 0.75 -12.47
C CYS A 169 31.51 2.07 -11.69
N SER A 170 32.68 2.59 -11.28
CA SER A 170 32.78 3.83 -10.50
C SER A 170 32.29 5.04 -11.31
N ALA A 171 32.65 5.12 -12.59
CA ALA A 171 32.16 6.16 -13.49
C ALA A 171 30.63 6.10 -13.67
N THR A 172 30.06 4.91 -13.78
CA THR A 172 28.61 4.69 -13.88
C THR A 172 27.90 5.14 -12.60
N VAL A 173 28.44 4.77 -11.43
CA VAL A 173 27.92 5.23 -10.13
C VAL A 173 27.94 6.75 -10.04
N ASN A 174 29.07 7.38 -10.37
CA ASN A 174 29.19 8.85 -10.30
C ASN A 174 28.19 9.53 -11.22
N THR A 175 28.10 9.10 -12.48
CA THR A 175 27.19 9.68 -13.49
C THR A 175 25.73 9.58 -13.04
N LEU A 176 25.30 8.43 -12.52
CA LEU A 176 23.92 8.23 -12.08
C LEU A 176 23.63 8.89 -10.72
N ASN A 177 24.61 8.96 -9.83
CA ASN A 177 24.47 9.68 -8.57
C ASN A 177 24.32 11.20 -8.82
N GLU A 178 25.09 11.77 -9.74
CA GLU A 178 24.96 13.17 -10.18
C GLU A 178 23.59 13.44 -10.83
N ALA A 179 23.00 12.45 -11.48
CA ALA A 179 21.63 12.50 -12.00
C ALA A 179 20.53 12.34 -10.92
N GLY A 180 20.91 12.18 -9.64
CA GLY A 180 20.01 12.11 -8.49
C GLY A 180 19.50 10.72 -8.13
N PHE A 181 20.08 9.65 -8.67
CA PHE A 181 19.72 8.28 -8.31
C PHE A 181 20.38 7.83 -7.00
N ARG A 182 19.67 7.03 -6.20
CA ARG A 182 20.27 6.34 -5.05
C ARG A 182 20.95 5.07 -5.53
N ILE A 183 22.25 5.16 -5.77
CA ILE A 183 23.04 4.11 -6.40
C ILE A 183 24.26 3.75 -5.57
N GLU A 184 24.58 2.47 -5.51
CA GLU A 184 25.81 1.94 -4.89
C GLU A 184 26.50 0.95 -5.83
N ALA A 185 27.75 0.61 -5.53
CA ALA A 185 28.47 -0.49 -6.17
C ALA A 185 28.95 -1.53 -5.14
N ASP A 186 28.89 -2.80 -5.51
CA ASP A 186 29.36 -3.90 -4.67
C ASP A 186 30.72 -4.43 -5.14
N PHE A 187 31.79 -3.80 -4.64
CA PHE A 187 33.18 -4.15 -4.97
C PHE A 187 33.80 -5.24 -4.08
N ARG A 188 33.02 -5.88 -3.19
CA ARG A 188 33.55 -6.93 -2.30
C ARG A 188 34.16 -8.08 -3.12
N ASP A 189 35.44 -8.35 -2.94
CA ASP A 189 36.20 -9.34 -3.71
C ASP A 189 36.02 -10.78 -3.19
N ASN A 190 35.67 -10.92 -1.91
CA ASN A 190 35.41 -12.19 -1.25
C ASN A 190 34.10 -12.88 -1.64
N TYR A 191 33.30 -12.30 -2.54
CA TYR A 191 32.02 -12.85 -3.00
C TYR A 191 31.94 -12.96 -4.51
N SER A 192 31.40 -14.08 -4.99
CA SER A 192 31.11 -14.27 -6.42
C SER A 192 29.98 -13.32 -6.88
N PRO A 193 29.93 -12.96 -8.18
CA PRO A 193 28.84 -12.15 -8.72
C PRO A 193 27.46 -12.77 -8.45
N GLY A 194 27.33 -14.09 -8.60
CA GLY A 194 26.08 -14.80 -8.29
C GLY A 194 25.63 -14.65 -6.84
N TRP A 195 26.57 -14.67 -5.89
CA TRP A 195 26.24 -14.41 -4.48
C TRP A 195 25.73 -12.98 -4.28
N LYS A 196 26.39 -11.99 -4.91
CA LYS A 196 25.98 -10.59 -4.84
C LYS A 196 24.59 -10.38 -5.46
N TYR A 197 24.29 -11.05 -6.58
CA TYR A 197 22.97 -11.00 -7.21
C TYR A 197 21.88 -11.42 -6.22
N SER A 198 22.03 -12.59 -5.60
CA SER A 198 21.09 -13.09 -4.60
C SER A 198 20.99 -12.19 -3.36
N HIS A 199 22.11 -11.63 -2.90
CA HIS A 199 22.13 -10.71 -1.74
C HIS A 199 21.26 -9.47 -1.98
N TRP A 200 21.39 -8.85 -3.15
CA TRP A 200 20.66 -7.63 -3.47
C TRP A 200 19.24 -7.89 -3.98
N GLU A 201 18.98 -9.05 -4.60
CA GLU A 201 17.62 -9.52 -4.90
C GLU A 201 16.83 -9.75 -3.60
N MET A 202 17.43 -10.39 -2.59
CA MET A 202 16.78 -10.59 -1.29
C MET A 202 16.42 -9.26 -0.60
N LYS A 203 17.30 -8.26 -0.70
CA LYS A 203 17.08 -6.90 -0.18
C LYS A 203 16.08 -6.08 -1.01
N GLY A 204 15.73 -6.54 -2.20
CA GLY A 204 14.73 -5.91 -3.05
C GLY A 204 15.20 -4.63 -3.74
N VAL A 205 16.50 -4.51 -4.03
CA VAL A 205 17.01 -3.39 -4.85
C VAL A 205 16.33 -3.45 -6.22
N PRO A 206 15.61 -2.41 -6.66
CA PRO A 206 14.78 -2.46 -7.86
C PRO A 206 15.53 -2.79 -9.15
N LEU A 207 16.76 -2.29 -9.28
CA LEU A 207 17.56 -2.42 -10.48
C LEU A 207 18.98 -2.85 -10.15
N ARG A 208 19.46 -3.89 -10.84
CA ARG A 208 20.87 -4.27 -10.83
C ARG A 208 21.51 -3.89 -12.16
N ILE A 209 22.69 -3.30 -12.11
CA ILE A 209 23.54 -3.06 -13.27
C ILE A 209 24.74 -4.00 -13.20
N GLU A 210 24.96 -4.75 -14.27
CA GLU A 210 26.08 -5.67 -14.44
C GLU A 210 27.03 -5.05 -15.49
N ILE A 211 28.33 -5.00 -15.17
CA ILE A 211 29.37 -4.52 -16.09
C ILE A 211 30.48 -5.57 -16.15
N GLY A 212 30.64 -6.18 -17.32
CA GLY A 212 31.74 -7.08 -17.63
C GLY A 212 32.52 -6.64 -18.87
N PRO A 213 33.51 -7.45 -19.32
CA PRO A 213 34.36 -7.10 -20.45
C PRO A 213 33.61 -6.85 -21.75
N LYS A 214 32.52 -7.60 -21.99
CA LYS A 214 31.67 -7.43 -23.19
C LYS A 214 30.96 -6.08 -23.19
N ASP A 215 30.57 -5.61 -22.02
CA ASP A 215 29.84 -4.35 -21.86
C ASP A 215 30.78 -3.16 -22.06
N LEU A 216 32.05 -3.27 -21.65
CA LEU A 216 33.09 -2.30 -21.96
C LEU A 216 33.35 -2.15 -23.47
N VAL A 217 33.52 -3.28 -24.16
CA VAL A 217 33.76 -3.28 -25.62
C VAL A 217 32.59 -2.65 -26.38
N ASN A 218 31.36 -2.91 -25.93
CA ASN A 218 30.15 -2.40 -26.56
C ASN A 218 29.70 -1.03 -26.04
N SER A 219 30.43 -0.41 -25.10
CA SER A 219 30.06 0.86 -24.46
C SER A 219 28.61 0.87 -23.93
N GLN A 220 28.25 -0.19 -23.19
CA GLN A 220 26.91 -0.41 -22.64
C GLN A 220 26.97 -0.92 -21.20
N VAL A 221 25.81 -1.08 -20.58
CA VAL A 221 25.65 -1.80 -19.31
C VAL A 221 24.49 -2.79 -19.42
N ARG A 222 24.54 -3.89 -18.66
CA ARG A 222 23.41 -4.82 -18.56
C ARG A 222 22.56 -4.50 -17.34
N ALA A 223 21.33 -4.03 -17.58
CA ALA A 223 20.35 -3.74 -16.54
C ALA A 223 19.43 -4.95 -16.32
N VAL A 224 19.23 -5.34 -15.05
CA VAL A 224 18.37 -6.45 -14.65
C VAL A 224 17.34 -5.95 -13.63
N ARG A 225 16.06 -6.11 -13.97
CA ARG A 225 14.93 -5.68 -13.14
C ARG A 225 14.65 -6.68 -12.03
N ARG A 226 14.37 -6.21 -10.82
CA ARG A 226 14.02 -7.06 -9.68
C ARG A 226 12.62 -7.67 -9.76
N ASP A 227 11.65 -6.94 -10.29
CA ASP A 227 10.23 -7.32 -10.29
C ASP A 227 9.92 -8.49 -11.22
N ASN A 228 10.62 -8.60 -12.36
CA ASN A 228 10.35 -9.62 -13.37
C ASN A 228 11.61 -10.33 -13.91
N SER A 229 12.80 -10.01 -13.40
CA SER A 229 14.09 -10.56 -13.88
C SER A 229 14.42 -10.28 -15.35
N ALA A 230 13.71 -9.35 -16.01
CA ALA A 230 13.99 -8.96 -17.38
C ALA A 230 15.36 -8.29 -17.48
N LYS A 231 16.09 -8.58 -18.57
CA LYS A 231 17.44 -8.09 -18.83
C LYS A 231 17.43 -7.23 -20.08
N VAL A 232 18.07 -6.08 -20.01
CA VAL A 232 18.19 -5.13 -21.12
C VAL A 232 19.61 -4.60 -21.15
N ASP A 233 20.22 -4.55 -22.34
CA ASP A 233 21.49 -3.88 -22.55
C ASP A 233 21.22 -2.41 -22.89
N ILE A 234 21.79 -1.50 -22.10
CA ILE A 234 21.56 -0.07 -22.20
C ILE A 234 22.87 0.59 -22.63
N PRO A 235 22.91 1.30 -23.77
CA PRO A 235 24.08 2.10 -24.14
C PRO A 235 24.45 3.11 -23.05
N MET A 236 25.74 3.37 -22.88
CA MET A 236 26.21 4.42 -21.97
C MET A 236 25.70 5.82 -22.38
N VAL A 237 25.44 6.01 -23.68
CA VAL A 237 24.79 7.21 -24.22
C VAL A 237 23.34 7.27 -23.71
N ASN A 238 22.98 8.39 -23.08
CA ASN A 238 21.66 8.63 -22.47
C ASN A 238 21.29 7.63 -21.37
N LEU A 239 22.29 7.04 -20.69
CA LEU A 239 22.08 6.06 -19.63
C LEU A 239 21.13 6.58 -18.54
N ALA A 240 21.32 7.81 -18.06
CA ALA A 240 20.49 8.39 -17.00
C ALA A 240 19.00 8.49 -17.38
N GLU A 241 18.69 8.87 -18.62
CA GLU A 241 17.31 8.99 -19.10
C GLU A 241 16.63 7.62 -19.21
N GLN A 242 17.34 6.63 -19.78
CA GLN A 242 16.82 5.27 -19.91
C GLN A 242 16.61 4.61 -18.54
N ILE A 243 17.51 4.85 -17.59
CA ILE A 243 17.36 4.37 -16.20
C ILE A 243 16.18 5.05 -15.50
N LYS A 244 15.97 6.36 -15.70
CA LYS A 244 14.81 7.08 -15.17
C LYS A 244 13.50 6.46 -15.66
N GLU A 245 13.40 6.22 -16.96
CA GLU A 245 12.23 5.58 -17.57
C GLU A 245 12.05 4.15 -17.04
N MET A 246 13.13 3.39 -16.92
CA MET A 246 13.09 2.02 -16.39
C MET A 246 12.57 1.97 -14.95
N LEU A 247 13.05 2.85 -14.06
CA LEU A 247 12.56 2.93 -12.69
C LEU A 247 11.08 3.37 -12.63
N ALA A 248 10.65 4.29 -13.49
CA ALA A 248 9.23 4.67 -13.60
C ALA A 248 8.38 3.48 -14.05
N ASN A 249 8.85 2.72 -15.05
CA ASN A 249 8.18 1.52 -15.55
C ASN A 249 8.13 0.39 -14.50
N ILE A 250 9.16 0.24 -13.65
CA ILE A 250 9.11 -0.70 -12.51
C ILE A 250 8.04 -0.26 -11.51
N GLN A 251 7.99 1.02 -11.15
CA GLN A 251 6.98 1.54 -10.22
C GLN A 251 5.55 1.27 -10.73
N GLN A 252 5.28 1.56 -12.01
CA GLN A 252 3.98 1.34 -12.63
C GLN A 252 3.64 -0.15 -12.74
N SER A 253 4.59 -0.98 -13.18
CA SER A 253 4.47 -2.45 -13.26
C SER A 253 4.07 -3.07 -11.93
N LEU A 254 4.70 -2.64 -10.82
CA LEU A 254 4.36 -3.10 -9.48
C LEU A 254 2.92 -2.72 -9.09
N PHE A 255 2.52 -1.47 -9.37
CA PHE A 255 1.16 -1.02 -9.09
C PHE A 255 0.11 -1.80 -9.89
N ASP A 256 0.32 -1.96 -11.20
CA ASP A 256 -0.61 -2.66 -12.08
C ASP A 256 -0.75 -4.14 -11.72
N ALA A 257 0.38 -4.81 -11.43
CA ALA A 257 0.38 -6.19 -10.99
C ALA A 257 -0.35 -6.35 -9.63
N ALA A 258 -0.09 -5.46 -8.68
CA ALA A 258 -0.77 -5.47 -7.38
C ALA A 258 -2.28 -5.19 -7.53
N LYS A 259 -2.65 -4.23 -8.39
CA LYS A 259 -4.04 -3.90 -8.72
C LYS A 259 -4.76 -5.08 -9.34
N GLN A 260 -4.17 -5.72 -10.35
CA GLN A 260 -4.74 -6.89 -11.01
C GLN A 260 -4.95 -8.05 -10.01
N LYS A 261 -3.95 -8.33 -9.15
CA LYS A 261 -4.07 -9.35 -8.10
C LYS A 261 -5.20 -9.04 -7.12
N ARG A 262 -5.31 -7.78 -6.68
CA ARG A 262 -6.39 -7.33 -5.78
C ARG A 262 -7.76 -7.45 -6.45
N ASP A 263 -7.89 -6.99 -7.69
CA ASP A 263 -9.16 -7.00 -8.43
C ASP A 263 -9.64 -8.43 -8.71
N ALA A 264 -8.73 -9.35 -9.02
CA ALA A 264 -9.05 -10.79 -9.15
C ALA A 264 -9.51 -11.45 -7.84
N CYS A 265 -9.25 -10.80 -6.70
CA CYS A 265 -9.72 -11.22 -5.39
C CYS A 265 -11.05 -10.57 -4.98
N ILE A 266 -11.59 -9.63 -5.75
CA ILE A 266 -12.89 -9.04 -5.47
C ILE A 266 -14.00 -9.93 -6.02
N LYS A 267 -15.01 -10.21 -5.19
CA LYS A 267 -16.25 -10.89 -5.59
C LYS A 267 -17.44 -10.02 -5.26
N ILE A 268 -18.23 -9.67 -6.26
CA ILE A 268 -19.53 -9.03 -6.07
C ILE A 268 -20.56 -10.13 -5.81
N ILE A 269 -21.32 -10.00 -4.73
CA ILE A 269 -22.34 -10.97 -4.32
C ILE A 269 -23.67 -10.28 -4.02
N LYS A 270 -24.75 -11.05 -3.98
CA LYS A 270 -26.09 -10.57 -3.59
C LYS A 270 -26.75 -11.42 -2.52
N THR A 271 -26.26 -12.62 -2.25
CA THR A 271 -26.88 -13.58 -1.32
C THR A 271 -25.91 -14.03 -0.23
N TRP A 272 -26.48 -14.56 0.86
CA TRP A 272 -25.69 -15.12 1.96
C TRP A 272 -24.84 -16.32 1.54
N ASP A 273 -25.35 -17.18 0.66
CA ASP A 273 -24.63 -18.39 0.24
C ASP A 273 -23.39 -18.03 -0.59
N GLU A 274 -23.53 -17.09 -1.53
CA GLU A 274 -22.41 -16.53 -2.30
C GLU A 274 -21.37 -15.86 -1.39
N PHE A 275 -21.83 -15.19 -0.33
CA PHE A 275 -20.95 -14.57 0.65
C PHE A 275 -20.09 -15.61 1.38
N MET A 276 -20.70 -16.71 1.83
CA MET A 276 -19.98 -17.79 2.52
C MET A 276 -19.00 -18.51 1.58
N GLU A 277 -19.39 -18.74 0.33
CA GLU A 277 -18.51 -19.30 -0.69
C GLU A 277 -17.28 -18.39 -0.91
N ALA A 278 -17.50 -17.11 -1.18
CA ALA A 278 -16.43 -16.14 -1.43
C ALA A 278 -15.49 -15.98 -0.21
N LEU A 279 -16.05 -16.03 1.01
CA LEU A 279 -15.27 -15.96 2.25
C LEU A 279 -14.37 -17.20 2.44
N SER A 280 -14.85 -18.38 2.03
CA SER A 280 -14.05 -19.61 2.04
C SER A 280 -12.91 -19.56 1.03
N GLN A 281 -13.14 -18.92 -0.12
CA GLN A 281 -12.17 -18.68 -1.20
C GLN A 281 -11.21 -17.51 -0.92
N LYS A 282 -11.20 -16.97 0.31
CA LYS A 282 -10.30 -15.88 0.72
C LYS A 282 -10.45 -14.62 -0.13
N LYS A 283 -11.67 -14.31 -0.58
CA LYS A 283 -11.97 -13.13 -1.40
C LYS A 283 -12.30 -11.89 -0.56
N MET A 284 -12.11 -10.72 -1.15
CA MET A 284 -12.70 -9.45 -0.71
C MET A 284 -14.09 -9.33 -1.31
N ILE A 285 -15.11 -9.11 -0.50
CA ILE A 285 -16.50 -9.31 -0.93
C ILE A 285 -17.21 -7.96 -1.00
N LEU A 286 -17.75 -7.58 -2.16
CA LEU A 286 -18.60 -6.40 -2.30
C LEU A 286 -20.06 -6.85 -2.29
N ALA A 287 -20.83 -6.40 -1.28
CA ALA A 287 -22.20 -6.86 -1.06
C ALA A 287 -23.16 -5.70 -0.82
N PRO A 288 -24.43 -5.80 -1.30
CA PRO A 288 -25.46 -4.81 -1.00
C PRO A 288 -25.89 -4.95 0.46
N TRP A 289 -25.84 -3.87 1.22
CA TRP A 289 -26.04 -3.88 2.68
C TRP A 289 -27.01 -2.79 3.13
N CYS A 290 -27.80 -3.08 4.17
CA CYS A 290 -28.82 -2.17 4.73
C CYS A 290 -28.26 -1.12 5.70
N ASP A 291 -26.95 -1.16 6.01
CA ASP A 291 -26.28 -0.22 6.91
C ASP A 291 -26.85 -0.22 8.33
N GLU A 292 -27.03 -1.42 8.91
CA GLU A 292 -27.53 -1.59 10.27
C GLU A 292 -26.54 -2.39 11.14
N GLU A 293 -26.22 -1.87 12.32
CA GLU A 293 -25.25 -2.47 13.24
C GLU A 293 -25.60 -3.91 13.64
N GLU A 294 -26.87 -4.20 13.88
CA GLU A 294 -27.31 -5.55 14.27
C GLU A 294 -27.06 -6.58 13.17
N VAL A 295 -27.16 -6.17 11.90
CA VAL A 295 -26.83 -7.04 10.76
C VAL A 295 -25.32 -7.28 10.69
N GLU A 296 -24.50 -6.26 10.94
CA GLU A 296 -23.04 -6.46 11.00
C GLU A 296 -22.61 -7.38 12.17
N LYS A 297 -23.26 -7.24 13.34
CA LYS A 297 -23.06 -8.13 14.48
C LYS A 297 -23.46 -9.58 14.16
N ASP A 298 -24.60 -9.77 13.49
CA ASP A 298 -25.07 -11.09 13.04
C ASP A 298 -24.09 -11.73 12.05
N VAL A 299 -23.66 -11.00 11.01
CA VAL A 299 -22.65 -11.47 10.04
C VAL A 299 -21.37 -11.90 10.76
N LYS A 300 -20.87 -11.08 11.69
CA LYS A 300 -19.67 -11.39 12.48
C LYS A 300 -19.83 -12.63 13.36
N ALA A 301 -21.01 -12.83 13.95
CA ALA A 301 -21.32 -14.00 14.77
C ALA A 301 -21.41 -15.28 13.91
N ARG A 302 -22.13 -15.24 12.79
CA ARG A 302 -22.35 -16.38 11.89
C ARG A 302 -21.09 -16.82 11.14
N THR A 303 -20.14 -15.91 10.94
CA THR A 303 -18.88 -16.18 10.23
C THR A 303 -17.71 -16.47 11.17
N LYS A 304 -17.95 -16.50 12.49
CA LYS A 304 -16.93 -16.76 13.49
C LYS A 304 -16.40 -18.18 13.33
N GLY A 305 -15.09 -18.31 13.17
CA GLY A 305 -14.39 -19.58 13.07
C GLY A 305 -12.90 -19.44 13.38
N GLU A 306 -12.15 -20.53 13.24
CA GLU A 306 -10.72 -20.60 13.62
C GLU A 306 -9.85 -19.57 12.89
N ILE A 307 -10.21 -19.25 11.65
CA ILE A 307 -9.51 -18.27 10.80
C ILE A 307 -10.06 -16.84 10.95
N GLY A 308 -10.95 -16.59 11.90
CA GLY A 308 -11.53 -15.28 12.20
C GLY A 308 -12.85 -15.00 11.48
N ALA A 309 -13.60 -14.04 12.02
CA ALA A 309 -14.89 -13.60 11.50
C ALA A 309 -14.74 -12.60 10.36
N ALA A 310 -15.77 -12.52 9.51
CA ALA A 310 -15.92 -11.43 8.56
C ALA A 310 -16.47 -10.18 9.25
N LYS A 311 -16.09 -9.02 8.74
CA LYS A 311 -16.60 -7.71 9.15
C LYS A 311 -16.61 -6.75 7.96
N THR A 312 -17.20 -5.57 8.13
CA THR A 312 -17.07 -4.52 7.13
C THR A 312 -15.63 -4.01 7.07
N LEU A 313 -15.13 -3.78 5.87
CA LEU A 313 -13.86 -3.11 5.62
C LEU A 313 -14.12 -1.62 5.43
N CYS A 314 -14.91 -1.26 4.42
CA CYS A 314 -15.45 0.07 4.21
C CYS A 314 -16.62 0.01 3.22
N SER A 315 -17.49 1.02 3.25
CA SER A 315 -18.38 1.34 2.12
C SER A 315 -17.60 2.23 1.16
N PRO A 316 -17.26 1.77 -0.05
CA PRO A 316 -16.42 2.54 -0.96
C PRO A 316 -17.13 3.84 -1.38
N PHE A 317 -16.37 4.90 -1.67
CA PHE A 317 -16.97 6.12 -2.21
C PHE A 317 -17.39 5.97 -3.66
N ASP A 318 -16.62 5.21 -4.44
CA ASP A 318 -17.02 4.78 -5.78
C ASP A 318 -17.96 3.57 -5.65
N GLN A 319 -19.26 3.84 -5.75
CA GLN A 319 -20.33 2.86 -5.59
C GLN A 319 -20.80 2.39 -6.98
N PRO A 320 -20.85 1.07 -7.23
CA PRO A 320 -21.57 0.59 -8.41
C PRO A 320 -23.06 0.89 -8.26
N GLU A 321 -23.77 0.89 -9.38
CA GLU A 321 -25.23 1.10 -9.39
C GLU A 321 -25.90 0.11 -8.42
N LEU A 322 -26.84 0.64 -7.62
CA LEU A 322 -27.67 -0.16 -6.72
C LEU A 322 -29.11 -0.11 -7.24
N PRO A 323 -29.55 -1.13 -7.99
CA PRO A 323 -30.90 -1.15 -8.54
C PRO A 323 -31.96 -1.05 -7.44
N GLU A 324 -33.06 -0.35 -7.74
CA GLU A 324 -34.20 -0.27 -6.83
C GLU A 324 -34.72 -1.66 -6.47
N GLY A 325 -35.11 -1.85 -5.21
CA GLY A 325 -35.55 -3.15 -4.69
C GLY A 325 -34.42 -4.14 -4.39
N THR A 326 -33.14 -3.76 -4.57
CA THR A 326 -32.02 -4.61 -4.14
C THR A 326 -32.09 -4.89 -2.64
N LEU A 327 -32.00 -6.17 -2.27
CA LEU A 327 -32.04 -6.60 -0.87
C LEU A 327 -30.65 -6.74 -0.29
N CYS A 328 -30.56 -6.53 1.03
CA CYS A 328 -29.37 -6.77 1.83
C CYS A 328 -29.03 -8.26 1.81
N PHE A 329 -27.77 -8.57 1.46
CA PHE A 329 -27.30 -9.95 1.30
C PHE A 329 -27.50 -10.84 2.55
N ALA A 330 -27.51 -10.23 3.74
CA ALA A 330 -27.56 -10.94 5.02
C ALA A 330 -28.94 -10.92 5.70
N SER A 331 -29.70 -9.83 5.58
CA SER A 331 -30.95 -9.62 6.33
C SER A 331 -32.21 -9.63 5.48
N GLY A 332 -32.10 -9.57 4.15
CA GLY A 332 -33.25 -9.46 3.25
C GLY A 332 -34.00 -8.12 3.30
N LYS A 333 -33.56 -7.16 4.13
CA LYS A 333 -34.08 -5.78 4.14
C LYS A 333 -33.67 -5.02 2.87
N ALA A 334 -34.25 -3.85 2.60
CA ALA A 334 -33.78 -2.99 1.51
C ALA A 334 -32.31 -2.59 1.72
N ALA A 335 -31.48 -2.80 0.70
CA ALA A 335 -30.08 -2.37 0.70
C ALA A 335 -30.00 -0.84 0.50
N LYS A 336 -29.03 -0.20 1.16
CA LYS A 336 -28.78 1.24 1.05
C LYS A 336 -27.53 1.55 0.24
N LYS A 337 -26.55 0.65 0.27
CA LYS A 337 -25.24 0.84 -0.36
C LYS A 337 -24.52 -0.49 -0.55
N TRP A 338 -23.50 -0.49 -1.39
CA TRP A 338 -22.51 -1.54 -1.46
C TRP A 338 -21.45 -1.34 -0.38
N THR A 339 -21.04 -2.44 0.24
CA THR A 339 -20.01 -2.41 1.29
C THR A 339 -19.03 -3.55 1.05
N TYR A 340 -17.74 -3.28 1.22
CA TYR A 340 -16.72 -4.31 1.24
C TYR A 340 -16.71 -5.03 2.58
N TRP A 341 -16.65 -6.35 2.51
CA TRP A 341 -16.56 -7.27 3.62
C TRP A 341 -15.38 -8.20 3.42
N GLY A 342 -14.89 -8.75 4.53
CA GLY A 342 -13.89 -9.80 4.50
C GLY A 342 -13.36 -10.09 5.89
N ARG A 343 -12.43 -11.05 5.96
CA ARG A 343 -11.60 -11.19 7.15
C ARG A 343 -10.59 -10.05 7.16
N SER A 344 -10.25 -9.56 8.35
CA SER A 344 -9.21 -8.53 8.50
C SER A 344 -8.00 -9.04 9.26
N TYR A 345 -6.92 -8.27 9.17
CA TYR A 345 -5.83 -8.30 10.16
C TYR A 345 -6.25 -7.71 11.51
#